data_AF-A0A0Q6Z2I5-F1
#
_entry.id   AF-A0A0Q6Z2I5-F1
#
_cell.length_a   1.000
_cell.length_b   1.000
_cell.length_c   1.000
_cell.angle_alpha   90.00
_cell.angle_beta   90.00
_cell.angle_gamma   90.00
#
_symmetry.space_group_name_H-M   'P 1'
#
loop_
_entity.id
_entity.type
_entity.pdbx_description
1 polymer ?
#
loop_
_entity_poly.entity_id
_entity_poly.type
_entity_poly.pdbx_seq_one_letter_code
_entity_poly.pdbx_strand_id
1 'polypeptide(L)' 'MSRMNEVLSIAEDIARLRQSDKIPATNLLARCRETLIYGDEFKAALAEAIEAGRLQETEDGQLLLLNHG' A
#
# COMPACT_ATOMS: atom_id res chain seq x y z
N MET A 1 -2.08 -4.24 -16.16
CA MET A 1 -2.03 -3.40 -14.94
C MET A 1 -0.83 -3.87 -14.13
N SER A 2 0.04 -2.96 -13.69
CA SER A 2 1.24 -3.34 -12.91
C SER A 2 0.87 -3.67 -11.47
N ARG A 3 1.60 -4.60 -10.82
CA ARG A 3 1.36 -5.00 -9.41
C ARG A 3 1.38 -3.83 -8.45
N MET A 4 2.27 -2.86 -8.69
CA MET A 4 2.30 -1.57 -7.97
C MET A 4 0.94 -0.86 -7.99
N ASN A 5 0.27 -0.78 -9.14
CA ASN A 5 -1.03 -0.10 -9.25
C ASN A 5 -2.13 -0.85 -8.48
N GLU A 6 -2.06 -2.18 -8.41
CA GLU A 6 -2.99 -2.95 -7.58
C GLU A 6 -2.75 -2.67 -6.09
N VAL A 7 -1.50 -2.68 -5.62
CA VAL A 7 -1.15 -2.35 -4.22
C VAL A 7 -1.60 -0.94 -3.86
N LEU A 8 -1.37 0.03 -4.75
CA LEU A 8 -1.82 1.41 -4.55
C LEU A 8 -3.34 1.53 -4.49
N SER A 9 -4.06 0.89 -5.42
CA SER A 9 -5.53 0.90 -5.42
C SER A 9 -6.10 0.29 -4.13
N ILE A 10 -5.47 -0.75 -3.59
CA ILE A 10 -5.86 -1.35 -2.32
C ILE A 10 -5.54 -0.41 -1.15
N ALA A 11 -4.38 0.23 -1.16
CA ALA A 11 -4.01 1.23 -0.16
C ALA A 11 -5.02 2.39 -0.12
N GLU A 12 -5.39 2.92 -1.28
CA GLU A 12 -6.40 3.98 -1.45
C GLU A 12 -7.78 3.55 -0.93
N ASP A 13 -8.21 2.30 -1.21
CA ASP A 13 -9.46 1.73 -0.69
C ASP A 13 -9.45 1.65 0.85
N ILE A 14 -8.36 1.15 1.45
CA ILE A 14 -8.22 1.06 2.90
C ILE A 14 -8.22 2.46 3.54
N ALA A 15 -7.46 3.40 2.95
CA ALA A 15 -7.42 4.77 3.44
C ALA A 15 -8.79 5.44 3.39
N ARG A 16 -9.54 5.23 2.30
CA ARG A 16 -10.91 5.71 2.13
C ARG A 16 -11.86 5.12 3.17
N LEU A 17 -11.81 3.81 3.39
CA LEU A 17 -12.66 3.12 4.37
C LEU A 17 -12.37 3.57 5.81
N ARG A 18 -11.10 3.83 6.13
CA ARG A 18 -10.67 4.29 7.46
C ARG A 18 -10.75 5.80 7.65
N GLN A 19 -10.99 6.56 6.59
CA GLN A 19 -10.88 8.02 6.55
C GLN A 19 -9.53 8.50 7.10
N SER A 20 -8.45 7.80 6.73
CA SER A 20 -7.11 8.03 7.23
C SER A 20 -6.07 7.63 6.19
N ASP A 21 -5.15 8.53 5.87
CA ASP A 21 -4.03 8.24 4.97
C ASP A 21 -2.99 7.30 5.62
N LYS A 22 -3.04 7.11 6.95
CA LYS A 22 -2.23 6.11 7.65
C LYS A 22 -2.88 4.73 7.58
N ILE A 23 -2.21 3.81 6.92
CA ILE A 23 -2.62 2.45 6.62
C ILE A 23 -1.70 1.48 7.39
N PRO A 24 -2.22 0.63 8.28
CA PRO A 24 -1.41 -0.43 8.87
C PRO A 24 -0.90 -1.38 7.77
N ALA A 25 0.42 -1.65 7.74
CA ALA A 25 1.01 -2.54 6.74
C ALA A 25 0.38 -3.95 6.74
N THR A 26 -0.06 -4.41 7.91
CA THR A 26 -0.80 -5.67 8.09
C THR A 26 -2.14 -5.69 7.37
N ASN A 27 -2.87 -4.56 7.37
CA ASN A 27 -4.15 -4.44 6.66
C ASN A 27 -3.93 -4.43 5.15
N LEU A 28 -2.92 -3.69 4.69
CA LEU A 28 -2.56 -3.67 3.28
C LEU A 28 -2.19 -5.08 2.79
N LEU A 29 -1.32 -5.77 3.53
CA LEU A 29 -0.93 -7.15 3.22
C LEU A 29 -2.13 -8.10 3.21
N ALA A 30 -3.06 -7.98 4.17
CA ALA A 30 -4.24 -8.84 4.23
C ALA A 30 -5.12 -8.69 2.97
N ARG A 31 -5.34 -7.46 2.51
CA ARG A 31 -6.14 -7.16 1.30
C ARG A 31 -5.39 -7.56 0.02
N CYS A 32 -4.09 -7.29 -0.05
CA CYS A 32 -3.24 -7.74 -1.17
C CYS A 32 -3.22 -9.28 -1.31
N ARG A 33 -3.29 -10.02 -0.20
CA ARG A 33 -3.41 -11.48 -0.24
C ARG A 33 -4.69 -11.96 -0.91
N GLU A 34 -5.80 -11.22 -0.80
CA GLU A 34 -7.06 -11.54 -1.49
C GLU A 34 -6.92 -11.42 -3.02
N THR A 35 -6.02 -10.55 -3.49
CA THR A 35 -5.70 -10.37 -4.92
C THR A 35 -4.48 -11.19 -5.36
N LEU A 36 -4.04 -12.14 -4.53
CA LEU A 36 -2.88 -13.01 -4.76
C LEU A 36 -1.53 -12.27 -4.84
N ILE A 37 -1.45 -11.06 -4.29
CA ILE A 37 -0.20 -10.27 -4.16
C ILE A 37 0.38 -10.51 -2.78
N TYR A 38 1.42 -11.34 -2.67
CA TYR A 38 2.05 -11.69 -1.40
C TYR A 38 3.53 -12.07 -1.57
N GLY A 39 4.25 -12.18 -0.44
CA GLY A 39 5.67 -12.56 -0.45
C GLY A 39 6.54 -11.51 -1.13
N ASP A 40 7.43 -11.94 -2.02
CA ASP A 40 8.35 -11.06 -2.74
C ASP A 40 7.63 -10.13 -3.72
N GLU A 41 6.51 -10.55 -4.31
CA GLU A 41 5.73 -9.71 -5.22
C GLU A 41 5.15 -8.49 -4.49
N PHE A 42 4.61 -8.71 -3.29
CA PHE A 42 4.14 -7.61 -2.43
C PHE A 42 5.29 -6.67 -2.04
N LYS A 43 6.45 -7.22 -1.63
CA LYS A 43 7.61 -6.41 -1.23
C LYS A 43 8.13 -5.57 -2.38
N ALA A 44 8.23 -6.13 -3.58
CA ALA A 44 8.65 -5.41 -4.77
C ALA A 44 7.67 -4.29 -5.11
N ALA A 45 6.37 -4.60 -5.19
CA ALA A 45 5.35 -3.60 -5.50
C ALA A 45 5.24 -2.50 -4.43
N LEU A 46 5.42 -2.84 -3.15
CA LEU A 46 5.47 -1.87 -2.06
C LEU A 46 6.70 -0.97 -2.17
N ALA A 47 7.88 -1.55 -2.43
CA ALA A 47 9.11 -0.80 -2.63
C ALA A 47 8.97 0.17 -3.83
N GLU A 48 8.45 -0.31 -4.96
CA GLU A 48 8.18 0.53 -6.14
C GLU A 48 7.23 1.71 -5.80
N ALA A 49 6.17 1.46 -5.03
CA ALA A 49 5.25 2.51 -4.59
C ALA A 49 5.91 3.54 -3.66
N ILE A 50 6.86 3.11 -2.82
CA ILE A 50 7.64 3.99 -1.95
C ILE A 50 8.66 4.80 -2.76
N GLU A 51 9.39 4.16 -3.67
CA GLU A 51 10.35 4.82 -4.56
C GLU A 51 9.66 5.84 -5.50
N ALA A 52 8.43 5.54 -5.92
CA ALA A 52 7.60 6.47 -6.69
C ALA A 52 7.03 7.63 -5.85
N GLY A 53 7.29 7.68 -4.53
CA GLY A 53 6.79 8.71 -3.64
C GLY A 53 5.28 8.67 -3.43
N ARG A 54 4.65 7.50 -3.63
CA ARG A 54 3.20 7.30 -3.49
C ARG A 54 2.83 6.74 -2.12
N LEU A 55 3.73 5.98 -1.52
CA LEU A 55 3.64 5.48 -0.15
C LEU A 55 4.89 5.90 0.62
N GLN A 56 4.76 6.03 1.94
CA GLN A 56 5.89 6.23 2.82
C GLN A 56 5.74 5.36 4.06
N GLU A 57 6.77 4.58 4.38
CA GLU A 57 6.79 3.83 5.64
C GLU A 57 7.07 4.79 6.82
N THR A 58 6.26 4.70 7.86
CA THR A 58 6.41 5.48 9.08
C THR A 58 7.21 4.70 10.12
N GLU A 59 7.84 5.39 11.07
CA GLU A 59 8.62 4.77 12.15
C GLU A 59 7.80 3.80 13.03
N ASP A 60 6.48 3.94 13.01
CA ASP A 60 5.52 3.09 13.73
C ASP A 60 5.15 1.80 12.95
N GLY A 61 5.75 1.55 11.78
CA GLY A 61 5.44 0.40 10.93
C GLY A 61 4.11 0.52 10.17
N GLN A 62 3.61 1.75 10.00
CA GLN A 62 2.45 2.05 9.16
C GLN A 62 2.91 2.58 7.80
N LEU A 63 2.00 2.58 6.83
CA LEU A 63 2.19 3.15 5.51
C LEU A 63 1.35 4.41 5.41
N LEU A 64 1.99 5.54 5.14
CA LEU A 64 1.31 6.79 4.82
C LEU A 64 1.07 6.84 3.32
N LEU A 65 -0.19 6.96 2.92
CA LEU A 65 -0.58 7.24 1.56
C LEU A 65 -0.29 8.71 1.24
N LEU A 66 0.63 8.92 0.30
CA LEU A 66 0.96 10.26 -0.18
C LEU A 66 0.02 10.55 -1.36
N ASN A 67 -1.03 11.31 -1.10
CA ASN A 67 -2.00 11.70 -2.13
C ASN A 67 -1.29 12.48 -3.24
N HIS A 68 -1.55 12.08 -4.49
CA HIS A 68 -1.20 12.88 -5.65
C HIS A 68 -2.29 13.96 -5.79
N GLY A 69 -1.95 15.21 -5.48
CA GLY A 69 -2.72 16.36 -5.93
C GLY A 69 -2.79 16.41 -7.46
#